data_AF-A0A5D6YM42-F1
#
_entry.id   AF-A0A5D6YM42-F1
#
_cell.length_a   1.000
_cell.length_b   1.000
_cell.length_c   1.000
_cell.angle_alpha   90.00
_cell.angle_beta   90.00
_cell.angle_gamma   90.00
#
_symmetry.space_group_name_H-M   'P 1'
#
loop_
_entity.id
_entity.type
_entity.pdbx_description
1 polymer ?
#
loop_
_entity_poly.entity_id
_entity_poly.type
_entity_poly.pdbx_seq_one_letter_code
_entity_poly.pdbx_strand_id
1 'polypeptide(L)' 'MHFDEMENVVHIDEKMFFLKQAKSRVISHVDEPDAAVRLQSKRHFPRVMILAAVARPRYAPSINAVWSGK' A
#
# COMPACT_ATOMS: atom_id res chain seq x y z
N MET A 1 17.19 30.50 8.93
CA MET A 1 16.41 29.25 9.03
C MET A 1 17.36 28.11 8.69
N HIS A 2 17.55 27.15 9.59
CA HIS A 2 18.43 26.01 9.36
C HIS A 2 17.59 24.88 8.75
N PHE A 3 18.04 24.30 7.65
CA PHE A 3 17.41 23.10 7.08
C PHE A 3 17.88 21.87 7.87
N ASP A 4 16.94 21.00 8.26
CA ASP A 4 17.22 19.71 8.86
C ASP A 4 17.08 18.62 7.79
N GLU A 5 18.16 17.92 7.52
CA GLU A 5 18.23 16.90 6.47
C GLU A 5 17.60 15.56 6.87
N MET A 6 17.23 15.41 8.16
CA MET A 6 16.57 14.24 8.74
C MET A 6 17.33 12.92 8.51
N GLU A 7 18.66 12.97 8.44
CA GLU A 7 19.48 11.80 8.17
C GLU A 7 19.40 10.72 9.28
N ASN A 8 19.05 11.12 10.50
CA ASN A 8 18.95 10.23 11.66
C ASN A 8 17.50 9.85 12.00
N VAL A 9 16.57 10.01 11.05
CA VAL A 9 15.15 9.73 11.23
C VAL A 9 14.76 8.47 10.45
N VAL A 10 14.01 7.59 11.12
CA VAL A 10 13.31 6.46 10.49
C VAL A 10 11.81 6.73 10.60
N HIS A 11 11.13 6.78 9.46
CA HIS A 11 9.68 6.91 9.43
C HIS A 11 9.04 5.53 9.59
N ILE A 12 8.15 5.40 10.57
CA ILE A 12 7.37 4.19 10.82
C ILE A 12 5.91 4.54 10.59
N ASP A 13 5.23 3.78 9.73
CA ASP A 13 3.82 3.98 9.42
C ASP A 13 3.07 2.65 9.37
N GLU A 14 1.82 2.71 9.81
CA GLU A 14 0.85 1.62 9.71
C GLU A 14 -0.19 1.93 8.63
N LYS A 15 -0.33 1.03 7.67
CA LYS A 15 -1.30 1.17 6.59
C LYS A 15 -2.23 -0.03 6.52
N MET A 16 -3.54 0.22 6.62
CA MET A 16 -4.56 -0.78 6.36
C MET A 16 -4.86 -0.89 4.86
N PHE A 17 -4.73 -2.10 4.31
CA PHE A 17 -5.12 -2.45 2.95
C PHE A 17 -6.39 -3.30 2.97
N PHE A 18 -7.38 -2.92 2.15
CA PHE A 18 -8.59 -3.70 1.95
C PHE A 18 -8.37 -4.72 0.83
N LEU A 19 -8.53 -6.01 1.15
CA LEU A 19 -8.53 -7.08 0.15
C LEU A 19 -9.88 -7.07 -0.58
N LYS A 20 -9.99 -6.19 -1.58
CA LYS A 20 -11.12 -6.16 -2.51
C LYS A 20 -10.58 -6.29 -3.92
N GLN A 21 -11.18 -7.15 -4.73
CA GLN A 21 -10.91 -7.15 -6.17
C GLN A 21 -11.32 -5.77 -6.73
N ALA A 22 -10.36 -5.06 -7.33
CA ALA A 22 -10.66 -3.79 -7.98
C ALA A 22 -11.65 -4.05 -9.12
N LYS A 23 -12.85 -3.43 -9.05
CA LYS A 23 -13.95 -3.53 -10.04
C LYS A 23 -13.92 -4.84 -10.84
N SER A 24 -14.41 -5.92 -10.27
CA SER A 24 -14.66 -7.16 -11.00
C SER A 24 -15.58 -6.85 -12.19
N ARG A 25 -15.04 -6.88 -13.40
CA ARG A 25 -15.81 -6.72 -14.64
C ARG A 25 -16.55 -8.04 -14.84
N VAL A 26 -17.81 -8.07 -14.45
CA VAL A 26 -18.67 -9.23 -14.72
C VAL A 26 -19.25 -9.03 -16.11
N ILE A 27 -19.01 -10.01 -16.99
CA ILE A 27 -19.65 -10.09 -18.30
C ILE A 27 -20.85 -11.02 -18.11
N SER A 28 -22.05 -10.46 -18.14
CA SER A 28 -23.31 -11.21 -18.12
C SER A 28 -23.89 -11.30 -19.52
N HIS A 29 -24.66 -12.37 -19.79
CA HIS A 29 -25.49 -12.44 -20.99
C HIS A 29 -26.63 -11.41 -20.91
N VAL A 30 -27.19 -10.98 -22.05
CA VAL A 30 -28.26 -9.95 -22.10
C VAL A 30 -29.50 -10.33 -21.29
N ASP A 31 -29.78 -11.64 -21.19
CA ASP A 31 -30.92 -12.19 -20.45
C ASP A 31 -30.59 -12.59 -19.00
N GLU A 32 -29.33 -12.43 -18.57
CA GLU A 32 -28.94 -12.72 -17.19
C GLU A 32 -29.15 -11.49 -16.30
N PRO A 33 -29.65 -11.67 -15.07
CA PRO A 33 -29.74 -10.57 -14.12
C PRO A 33 -28.35 -10.02 -13.79
N ASP A 34 -28.27 -8.72 -13.54
CA ASP A 34 -27.04 -8.04 -13.15
C ASP A 34 -26.32 -8.79 -12.02
N ALA A 35 -25.01 -8.90 -12.14
CA ALA A 35 -24.19 -9.58 -11.15
C ALA A 35 -24.28 -8.84 -9.80
N ALA A 36 -24.95 -9.46 -8.84
CA ALA A 36 -25.14 -8.88 -7.52
C ALA A 36 -23.82 -8.86 -6.74
N VAL A 37 -23.15 -7.71 -6.68
CA VAL A 37 -22.05 -7.48 -5.73
C VAL A 37 -22.66 -7.25 -4.34
N ARG A 38 -22.75 -8.32 -3.55
CA ARG A 38 -23.49 -8.33 -2.28
C ARG A 38 -22.82 -7.63 -1.10
N LEU A 39 -21.57 -7.17 -1.21
CA LEU A 39 -20.87 -6.53 -0.09
C LEU A 39 -20.82 -5.00 -0.22
N GLN A 40 -21.78 -4.35 0.46
CA GLN A 40 -21.99 -2.90 0.41
C GLN A 40 -21.08 -2.11 1.38
N SER A 41 -20.66 -2.72 2.50
CA SER A 41 -19.87 -2.04 3.53
C SER A 41 -18.41 -2.49 3.56
N LYS A 42 -17.50 -1.52 3.66
CA LYS A 42 -16.05 -1.75 3.84
C LYS A 42 -15.71 -2.47 5.14
N ARG A 43 -16.60 -2.49 6.13
CA ARG A 43 -16.38 -3.16 7.43
C ARG A 43 -16.13 -4.66 7.27
N HIS A 44 -16.79 -5.29 6.29
CA HIS A 44 -16.74 -6.72 6.04
C HIS A 44 -15.65 -7.14 5.04
N PHE A 45 -14.94 -6.19 4.43
CA PHE A 45 -13.79 -6.53 3.61
C PHE A 45 -12.66 -7.04 4.51
N PRO A 46 -12.04 -8.18 4.17
CA PRO A 46 -10.81 -8.59 4.83
C PRO A 46 -9.78 -7.46 4.71
N ARG A 47 -9.09 -7.19 5.81
CA ARG A 47 -8.08 -6.14 5.93
C ARG A 47 -6.75 -6.74 6.33
N VAL A 48 -5.69 -6.24 5.74
CA VAL A 48 -4.31 -6.54 6.13
C VAL A 48 -3.68 -5.24 6.60
N MET A 49 -3.10 -5.24 7.79
CA MET A 49 -2.27 -4.13 8.26
C MET A 49 -0.84 -4.37 7.84
N ILE A 50 -0.20 -3.38 7.22
CA ILE A 50 1.22 -3.41 6.91
C ILE A 50 1.90 -2.33 7.74
N LEU A 51 2.89 -2.74 8.51
CA LEU A 51 3.84 -1.86 9.18
C LEU A 51 5.04 -1.69 8.27
N ALA A 52 5.40 -0.45 7.94
CA ALA A 52 6.56 -0.13 7.12
C ALA A 52 7.49 0.82 7.88
N ALA A 53 8.80 0.54 7.79
CA ALA A 53 9.84 1.43 8.26
C ALA A 53 10.69 1.89 7.06
N VAL A 54 10.76 3.20 6.83
CA VAL A 54 11.50 3.79 5.71
C VAL A 54 12.44 4.86 6.24
N ALA A 55 13.71 4.76 5.87
CA ALA A 55 14.71 5.81 6.06
C ALA A 55 14.98 6.49 4.71
N ARG A 56 15.51 7.72 4.76
CA ARG A 56 15.97 8.42 3.56
C ARG A 56 17.06 7.58 2.85
N PRO A 57 16.98 7.37 1.52
CA PRO A 57 18.06 6.75 0.76
C PRO A 57 19.38 7.50 0.95
N ARG A 58 20.44 6.78 1.28
CA ARG A 58 21.78 7.34 1.51
C ARG A 58 22.84 6.47 0.86
N TYR A 59 23.96 7.10 0.50
CA TYR A 59 25.13 6.39 0.02
C TYR A 59 25.70 5.53 1.15
N ALA A 60 25.82 4.24 0.90
CA ALA A 60 26.38 3.27 1.82
C ALA A 60 27.77 2.88 1.32
N PRO A 61 28.85 3.31 2.01
CA PRO A 61 30.23 3.01 1.59
C PRO A 61 30.52 1.51 1.51
N SER A 62 29.86 0.70 2.35
CA SER A 62 30.03 -0.76 2.40
C SER A 62 29.62 -1.47 1.11
N ILE A 63 28.66 -0.91 0.37
CA ILE A 63 28.16 -1.46 -0.89
C ILE A 63 28.50 -0.57 -2.09
N ASN A 64 29.25 0.53 -1.87
CA ASN A 64 29.58 1.55 -2.86
C ASN A 64 28.37 2.00 -3.70
N ALA A 65 27.19 2.11 -3.06
CA ALA A 65 25.94 2.40 -3.74
C ALA A 65 24.97 3.15 -2.81
N VAL A 66 24.05 3.90 -3.41
CA VAL A 66 22.92 4.48 -2.66
C VAL A 66 21.91 3.37 -2.38
N TRP A 67 21.66 3.08 -1.11
CA TRP A 67 20.68 2.09 -0.71
C TRP A 67 19.27 2.66 -0.93
N SER A 68 18.51 2.06 -1.85
CA SER A 68 17.15 2.49 -2.21
C SER A 68 16.04 1.76 -1.44
N GLY A 69 16.40 0.92 -0.46
CA GLY A 69 15.44 0.11 0.30
C GLY A 69 14.91 -1.12 -0.44
N LYS A 70 15.56 -1.53 -1.54
CA LYS A 70 15.27 -2.73 -2.34
C LYS A 70 16.40 -3.74 -2.24
#